data_AF-A0A970RCR4-F1
#
_entry.id   AF-A0A970RCR4-F1
#
_cell.length_a   1.000
_cell.length_b   1.000
_cell.length_c   1.000
_cell.angle_alpha   90.00
_cell.angle_beta   90.00
_cell.angle_gamma   90.00
#
_symmetry.space_group_name_H-M   'P 1'
#
loop_
_entity.id
_entity.type
_entity.pdbx_description
1 polymer ?
#
loop_
_entity_poly.entity_id
_entity_poly.type
_entity_poly.pdbx_seq_one_letter_code
_entity_poly.pdbx_strand_id
1 'polypeptide(L)' 'VRALQYAKEAGAKILGIVGRDGGYTAQVADGCVIIPTVNTTSITPHTEAFQAVVWHLIVSHPKLKAAEMKWESVK' A
#
# COMPACT_ATOMS: atom_id res chain seq x y z
N VAL A 1 -4.32 -7.58 -12.06
CA VAL A 1 -5.00 -6.84 -13.17
C VAL A 1 -6.53 -7.01 -13.11
N ARG A 2 -7.11 -8.21 -13.28
CA ARG A 2 -8.58 -8.41 -13.26
C ARG A 2 -9.30 -7.88 -12.02
N ALA A 3 -8.70 -8.02 -10.83
CA ALA A 3 -9.28 -7.47 -9.59
C ALA A 3 -9.44 -5.93 -9.62
N LEU A 4 -8.53 -5.23 -10.29
CA LEU A 4 -8.59 -3.76 -10.42
C LEU A 4 -9.68 -3.35 -11.41
N GLN A 5 -9.85 -4.10 -12.49
CA GLN A 5 -10.93 -3.89 -13.46
C GLN A 5 -12.29 -4.09 -12.79
N TYR A 6 -12.45 -5.19 -12.06
CA TYR A 6 -13.66 -5.45 -11.30
C TYR A 6 -13.92 -4.38 -10.23
N ALA A 7 -12.90 -3.92 -9.50
CA ALA A 7 -13.04 -2.83 -8.55
C ALA A 7 -13.53 -1.53 -9.21
N LYS A 8 -13.06 -1.22 -10.43
CA LYS A 8 -13.54 -0.08 -11.24
C LYS A 8 -14.99 -0.27 -11.66
N GLU A 9 -15.36 -1.46 -12.15
CA GLU A 9 -16.74 -1.79 -12.53
C GLU A 9 -17.70 -1.66 -11.33
N ALA A 10 -17.26 -2.06 -10.15
CA ALA A 10 -18.00 -1.94 -8.90
C ALA A 10 -17.97 -0.51 -8.29
N GLY A 11 -17.26 0.44 -8.90
CA GLY A 11 -17.12 1.81 -8.37
C GLY A 11 -16.32 1.93 -7.07
N ALA A 12 -15.52 0.92 -6.73
CA ALA A 12 -14.68 0.91 -5.52
C ALA A 12 -13.43 1.80 -5.70
N LYS A 13 -12.98 2.39 -4.58
CA LYS A 13 -11.70 3.12 -4.54
C LYS A 13 -10.53 2.14 -4.47
N ILE A 14 -9.49 2.44 -5.23
CA ILE A 14 -8.30 1.59 -5.37
C ILE A 14 -7.09 2.31 -4.79
N LEU A 15 -6.47 1.69 -3.77
CA LEU A 15 -5.15 2.05 -3.27
C LEU A 15 -4.14 0.98 -3.73
N GLY A 16 -3.09 1.39 -4.43
CA GLY A 16 -2.01 0.50 -4.88
C GLY A 16 -0.70 0.74 -4.13
N ILE A 17 0.02 -0.32 -3.80
CA ILE A 17 1.42 -0.26 -3.35
C ILE A 17 2.22 -1.11 -4.33
N VAL A 18 3.14 -0.49 -5.06
CA VAL A 18 3.88 -1.18 -6.12
C VAL A 18 5.35 -0.81 -6.11
N GLY A 19 6.18 -1.72 -6.59
CA GLY A 19 7.56 -1.44 -6.98
C GLY A 19 7.61 -1.20 -8.47
N ARG A 20 8.57 -0.37 -8.91
CA ARG A 20 8.74 0.11 -10.30
C ARG A 20 7.58 0.99 -10.77
N ASP A 21 7.93 2.08 -11.44
CA ASP A 21 6.99 3.01 -12.04
C ASP A 21 6.53 2.50 -13.43
N GLY A 22 5.21 2.42 -13.65
CA GLY A 22 4.65 2.10 -14.97
C GLY A 22 3.76 0.85 -15.08
N GLY A 23 3.62 0.08 -14.00
CA GLY A 23 2.68 -1.06 -13.97
C GLY A 23 1.21 -0.62 -14.01
N TYR A 24 0.32 -1.49 -14.50
CA TYR A 24 -1.11 -1.21 -14.67
C TYR A 24 -1.79 -0.67 -13.39
N THR A 25 -1.43 -1.18 -12.21
CA THR A 25 -1.94 -0.67 -10.93
C THR A 25 -1.68 0.82 -10.73
N ALA A 26 -0.48 1.30 -11.07
CA ALA A 26 -0.14 2.72 -10.94
C ALA A 26 -0.93 3.61 -11.90
N GLN A 27 -1.43 3.05 -13.00
CA GLN A 27 -2.22 3.78 -14.00
C GLN A 27 -3.69 3.91 -13.60
N VAL A 28 -4.25 2.91 -12.90
CA VAL A 28 -5.71 2.83 -12.66
C VAL A 28 -6.14 3.08 -11.22
N ALA A 29 -5.20 3.05 -10.26
CA ALA A 29 -5.50 3.29 -8.85
C ALA A 29 -5.87 4.76 -8.58
N ASP A 30 -6.80 5.01 -7.65
CA ASP A 30 -7.12 6.36 -7.18
C ASP A 30 -5.97 6.97 -6.37
N GLY A 31 -5.18 6.13 -5.70
CA GLY A 31 -3.91 6.50 -5.07
C GLY A 31 -2.91 5.36 -5.19
N CYS A 32 -1.65 5.68 -5.51
CA CYS A 32 -0.62 4.67 -5.64
C CYS A 32 0.68 5.11 -4.97
N VAL A 33 1.18 4.28 -4.04
CA VAL A 33 2.51 4.43 -3.45
C VAL A 33 3.49 3.63 -4.30
N ILE A 34 4.42 4.33 -4.95
CA ILE A 34 5.50 3.72 -5.74
C ILE A 34 6.74 3.62 -4.86
N ILE A 35 7.17 2.40 -4.54
CA ILE A 35 8.38 2.16 -3.76
C ILE A 35 9.60 2.40 -4.68
N PRO A 36 10.53 3.30 -4.31
CA PRO A 36 11.69 3.60 -5.13
C PRO A 36 12.60 2.39 -5.24
N THR A 37 13.16 2.17 -6.43
CA THR A 37 14.17 1.13 -6.63
C THR A 37 15.51 1.61 -6.08
N VAL A 38 15.90 1.09 -4.93
CA VAL A 38 17.21 1.38 -4.30
C VAL A 38 18.28 0.33 -4.62
N ASN A 39 17.86 -0.89 -4.99
CA ASN A 39 18.71 -1.96 -5.44
C ASN A 39 17.97 -2.78 -6.50
N THR A 40 18.53 -2.86 -7.71
CA THR A 40 17.91 -3.53 -8.85
C THR A 40 17.83 -5.05 -8.70
N THR A 41 18.68 -5.66 -7.87
CA THR A 41 18.67 -7.12 -7.63
C THR A 41 17.63 -7.55 -6.59
N SER A 42 17.12 -6.62 -5.78
CA SER A 42 16.21 -6.91 -4.66
C SER A 42 14.93 -6.06 -4.66
N ILE A 43 14.46 -5.64 -5.84
CA ILE A 43 13.28 -4.77 -5.99
C ILE A 43 12.04 -5.37 -5.31
N THR A 44 11.71 -6.62 -5.60
CA THR A 44 10.53 -7.30 -5.06
C THR A 44 10.55 -7.40 -3.53
N PRO A 45 11.57 -8.00 -2.89
CA PRO A 45 11.56 -8.13 -1.43
C PRO A 45 11.61 -6.78 -0.72
N HIS A 46 12.27 -5.75 -1.28
CA HIS A 46 12.24 -4.40 -0.71
C HIS A 46 10.85 -3.76 -0.81
N THR A 47 10.18 -3.93 -1.95
CA THR A 47 8.81 -3.43 -2.16
C THR A 47 7.83 -4.07 -1.17
N GLU A 48 7.90 -5.40 -1.05
CA GLU A 48 7.07 -6.18 -0.13
C GLU A 48 7.33 -5.80 1.33
N ALA A 49 8.59 -5.62 1.73
CA ALA A 49 8.94 -5.16 3.07
C ALA A 49 8.36 -3.77 3.37
N PHE A 50 8.46 -2.85 2.40
CA PHE A 50 7.96 -1.48 2.60
C PHE A 50 6.43 -1.40 2.64
N GLN A 51 5.73 -2.38 2.04
CA GLN A 51 4.27 -2.48 2.14
C GLN A 51 3.80 -2.57 3.60
N ALA A 52 4.54 -3.29 4.46
CA ALA A 52 4.24 -3.35 5.88
C ALA A 52 4.34 -1.97 6.55
N VAL A 53 5.37 -1.19 6.21
CA VAL A 53 5.54 0.19 6.71
C VAL A 53 4.35 1.06 6.33
N VAL A 54 3.91 1.01 5.07
CA VAL A 54 2.75 1.77 4.60
C VAL A 54 1.48 1.36 5.36
N TRP A 55 1.26 0.06 5.59
CA TRP A 55 0.13 -0.41 6.39
C TRP A 55 0.15 0.12 7.82
N HIS A 56 1.33 0.07 8.47
CA HIS A 56 1.51 0.62 9.81
C HIS A 56 1.20 2.12 9.85
N LEU A 57 1.61 2.89 8.84
CA LEU A 57 1.26 4.32 8.74
C LEU A 57 -0.25 4.54 8.59
N ILE A 58 -0.95 3.70 7.81
CA ILE A 58 -2.41 3.80 7.64
C ILE A 58 -3.10 3.55 8.97
N VAL A 59 -2.82 2.44 9.65
CA VAL A 59 -3.52 2.07 10.90
C VAL A 59 -3.14 3.00 12.07
N SER A 60 -1.94 3.56 12.07
CA SER A 60 -1.48 4.52 13.07
C SER A 60 -1.88 5.97 12.78
N HIS A 61 -2.49 6.25 11.63
CA HIS A 61 -2.88 7.60 11.26
C HIS A 61 -3.89 8.17 12.28
N PRO A 62 -3.71 9.41 12.81
CA PRO A 62 -4.56 9.95 13.87
C PRO A 62 -6.06 10.00 13.54
N LYS A 63 -6.41 10.17 12.25
CA LYS A 63 -7.82 10.11 11.79
C LYS A 63 -8.42 8.70 11.79
N LEU A 64 -7.61 7.65 11.80
CA LEU A 64 -8.07 6.25 11.80
C LEU A 64 -7.90 5.59 13.17
N LYS A 65 -6.87 5.99 13.93
CA LYS A 65 -6.56 5.48 15.28
C LYS A 65 -7.60 5.98 16.30
N ALA A 66 -8.71 5.26 16.42
CA ALA A 66 -9.77 5.53 17.40
C ALA A 66 -9.40 5.12 18.83
N ALA A 67 -8.45 4.19 18.99
CA ALA A 67 -7.94 3.69 20.26
C ALA A 67 -6.44 3.35 20.13
N GLU A 68 -5.76 3.21 21.27
CA GLU A 68 -4.35 2.77 21.30
C GLU A 68 -4.18 1.36 20.72
N MET A 69 -3.04 1.09 20.09
CA MET A 69 -2.78 -0.25 19.54
C MET A 69 -2.63 -1.24 20.69
N LYS A 70 -3.26 -2.42 20.58
CA LYS A 70 -3.27 -3.40 21.66
C LYS A 70 -1.88 -3.71 22.21
N TRP A 71 -0.90 -3.87 21.34
CA TRP A 71 0.51 -4.17 21.69
C TRP A 71 1.23 -3.00 22.39
N GLU A 72 0.81 -1.75 22.14
CA GLU A 72 1.32 -0.55 22.81
C GLU A 72 0.65 -0.34 24.17
N SER A 73 -0.58 -0.85 24.33
CA SER A 73 -1.39 -0.68 25.55
C SER A 73 -1.08 -1.71 26.67
N VAL A 74 -0.36 -2.79 26.35
CA VAL A 74 0.05 -3.80 27.33
C VAL A 74 1.39 -3.36 27.92
N LYS A 75 1.39 -3.02 29.21
CA LYS A 75 2.58 -2.70 30.01
C LYS A 75 3.00 -3.90 30.84
#